data_AF-A0A9Q4GTS5-F1
#
_entry.id   AF-A0A9Q4GTS5-F1
#
_cell.length_a   1.000
_cell.length_b   1.000
_cell.length_c   1.000
_cell.angle_alpha   90.00
_cell.angle_beta   90.00
_cell.angle_gamma   90.00
#
_symmetry.space_group_name_H-M   'P 1'
#
loop_
_entity.id
_entity.type
_entity.pdbx_description
1 polymer ?
#
loop_
_entity_poly.entity_id
_entity_poly.type
_entity_poly.pdbx_seq_one_letter_code
_entity_poly.pdbx_strand_id
1 'polypeptide(L)'
;MSSLSQTSLPGGRDEANQQQNLNSQQANLSYKSRIAKADLTNLRPYGDTMDDGKVQLSFSLPVSDGPEAVEAARQLAAKMGLANPSVVHHEDIGENFTFFVLYGNCQYAVDYAHIQVPKVETSVLSFYEVNEYIRTHIGRKVTILGACTGTDAHTVGIDAIMNMKGYNGEYGLERYPEMNAINLGSQVENEELVKQAIALKADALLVSQVVTQKDVHLHNLSALVDLLEAEGLRDKLVLVAGGPRITHELALELGYDAGFGPGTLAPDVASFVVQEIVQRGLV
;
A
#
# COMPACT_ATOMS: atom_id res chain seq x y z
N MET A 1 -50.86 7.79 73.64
CA MET A 1 -49.68 8.24 72.86
C MET A 1 -49.54 7.32 71.66
N SER A 2 -50.12 7.71 70.53
CA SER A 2 -49.96 7.03 69.24
C SER A 2 -48.99 7.86 68.39
N SER A 3 -47.77 7.39 68.17
CA SER A 3 -46.86 7.98 67.20
C SER A 3 -46.76 7.08 65.97
N LEU A 4 -47.20 7.64 64.85
CA LEU A 4 -47.18 7.06 63.52
C LEU A 4 -45.75 6.83 63.00
N SER A 5 -45.62 5.74 62.25
CA SER A 5 -44.49 5.34 61.42
C SER A 5 -44.12 6.37 60.34
N GLN A 6 -42.82 6.54 60.10
CA GLN A 6 -42.31 6.82 58.75
C GLN A 6 -41.14 5.90 58.44
N THR A 7 -41.40 4.97 57.54
CA THR A 7 -40.46 4.06 56.87
C THR A 7 -39.67 4.87 55.83
N SER A 8 -38.36 4.98 55.99
CA SER A 8 -37.46 5.58 54.97
C SER A 8 -37.07 4.52 53.94
N LEU A 9 -37.48 4.71 52.68
CA LEU A 9 -37.17 3.84 51.55
C LEU A 9 -35.68 3.93 51.14
N PRO A 10 -34.99 2.80 50.88
CA PRO A 10 -33.65 2.79 50.31
C PRO A 10 -33.78 2.80 48.77
N GLY A 11 -33.76 3.97 48.13
CA GLY A 11 -33.88 4.06 46.67
C GLY A 11 -32.98 5.09 45.98
N GLY A 12 -32.59 6.17 46.68
CA GLY A 12 -32.10 7.37 45.97
C GLY A 12 -30.68 7.34 45.40
N ARG A 13 -29.77 6.45 45.85
CA ARG A 13 -28.36 6.47 45.41
C ARG A 13 -28.04 5.52 44.25
N ASP A 14 -28.68 4.36 44.20
CA ASP A 14 -28.47 3.39 43.12
C ASP A 14 -29.21 3.81 41.84
N GLU A 15 -30.40 4.42 41.97
CA GLU A 15 -31.15 4.99 40.85
C GLU A 15 -30.41 6.16 40.21
N ALA A 16 -29.80 7.06 41.00
CA ALA A 16 -29.03 8.19 40.49
C ALA A 16 -27.77 7.77 39.72
N ASN A 17 -27.05 6.75 40.20
CA ASN A 17 -25.89 6.19 39.50
C ASN A 17 -26.28 5.41 38.24
N GLN A 18 -27.42 4.70 38.26
CA GLN A 18 -27.97 4.05 37.06
C GLN A 18 -28.40 5.08 36.02
N GLN A 19 -29.06 6.17 36.43
CA GLN A 19 -29.45 7.26 35.54
C GLN A 19 -28.23 7.95 34.90
N GLN A 20 -27.16 8.19 35.66
CA GLN A 20 -25.92 8.75 35.14
C GLN A 20 -25.20 7.82 34.16
N ASN A 21 -25.18 6.51 34.43
CA ASN A 21 -24.61 5.52 33.51
C ASN A 21 -25.45 5.36 32.23
N LEU A 22 -26.78 5.37 32.34
CA LEU A 22 -27.69 5.35 31.20
C LEU A 22 -27.56 6.61 30.35
N ASN A 23 -27.46 7.79 30.98
CA ASN A 23 -27.23 9.05 30.27
C ASN A 23 -25.85 9.10 29.59
N SER A 24 -24.82 8.53 30.21
CA SER A 24 -23.46 8.45 29.65
C SER A 24 -23.38 7.43 28.50
N GLN A 25 -24.10 6.31 28.59
CA GLN A 25 -24.22 5.34 27.50
C GLN A 25 -25.08 5.86 26.35
N GLN A 26 -26.19 6.56 26.62
CA GLN A 26 -27.00 7.24 25.61
C GLN A 26 -26.25 8.40 24.96
N ALA A 27 -25.42 9.14 25.71
CA ALA A 27 -24.55 10.18 25.15
C ALA A 27 -23.45 9.59 24.26
N ASN A 28 -22.86 8.43 24.62
CA ASN A 28 -21.88 7.73 23.79
C ASN A 28 -22.49 7.08 22.53
N LEU A 29 -23.70 6.51 22.65
CA LEU A 29 -24.48 6.02 21.50
C LEU A 29 -24.89 7.17 20.59
N SER A 30 -25.28 8.30 21.16
CA SER A 30 -25.57 9.56 20.46
C SER A 30 -24.33 10.08 19.73
N TYR A 31 -23.15 10.09 20.38
CA TYR A 31 -21.89 10.54 19.76
C TYR A 31 -21.47 9.65 18.57
N LYS A 32 -21.53 8.32 18.71
CA LYS A 32 -21.31 7.39 17.59
C LYS A 32 -22.35 7.52 16.48
N SER A 33 -23.58 7.92 16.79
CA SER A 33 -24.64 8.17 15.80
C SER A 33 -24.58 9.55 15.14
N ARG A 34 -23.77 10.48 15.69
CA ARG A 34 -23.64 11.88 15.22
C ARG A 34 -22.48 12.11 14.25
N ILE A 35 -21.60 11.12 14.07
CA ILE A 35 -20.73 11.11 12.90
C ILE A 35 -21.64 10.74 11.73
N ALA A 36 -22.06 11.75 10.98
CA ALA A 36 -22.78 11.55 9.73
C ALA A 36 -21.98 10.54 8.88
N LYS A 37 -22.67 9.56 8.28
CA LYS A 37 -22.03 8.60 7.39
C LYS A 37 -21.32 9.39 6.29
N ALA A 38 -20.07 9.04 6.01
CA ALA A 38 -19.30 9.67 4.94
C ALA A 38 -20.04 9.52 3.60
N ASP A 39 -20.17 10.63 2.88
CA ASP A 39 -20.61 10.61 1.50
C ASP A 39 -19.46 10.10 0.63
N LEU A 40 -19.53 8.81 0.24
CA LEU A 40 -18.52 8.18 -0.58
C LEU A 40 -18.48 8.72 -2.01
N THR A 41 -19.49 9.45 -2.47
CA THR A 41 -19.45 10.10 -3.79
C THR A 41 -18.83 11.49 -3.75
N ASN A 42 -18.65 12.06 -2.55
CA ASN A 42 -18.13 13.40 -2.33
C ASN A 42 -17.22 13.41 -1.09
N LEU A 43 -16.22 12.53 -1.07
CA LEU A 43 -15.34 12.33 0.08
C LEU A 43 -14.40 13.52 0.27
N ARG A 44 -14.40 14.13 1.47
CA ARG A 44 -13.57 15.28 1.81
C ARG A 44 -12.72 15.04 3.07
N PRO A 45 -11.59 15.74 3.23
CA PRO A 45 -10.82 15.70 4.46
C PRO A 45 -11.65 16.15 5.67
N TYR A 46 -11.34 15.56 6.83
CA TYR A 46 -11.99 15.82 8.10
C TYR A 46 -11.01 16.46 9.08
N GLY A 47 -11.39 17.58 9.70
CA GLY A 47 -10.69 18.15 10.85
C GLY A 47 -11.43 17.94 12.17
N ASP A 48 -12.60 18.55 12.30
CA ASP A 48 -13.40 18.60 13.54
C ASP A 48 -14.89 18.37 13.28
N THR A 49 -15.40 18.73 12.09
CA THR A 49 -16.78 18.47 11.67
C THR A 49 -16.81 17.67 10.38
N MET A 50 -17.79 16.77 10.23
CA MET A 50 -17.93 15.98 9.01
C MET A 50 -18.04 16.88 7.78
N ASP A 51 -17.25 16.56 6.74
CA ASP A 51 -17.14 17.30 5.47
C ASP A 51 -16.66 18.77 5.58
N ASP A 52 -16.00 19.14 6.68
CA ASP A 52 -15.44 20.49 6.86
C ASP A 52 -14.28 20.82 5.89
N GLY A 53 -13.69 19.79 5.29
CA GLY A 53 -12.57 19.91 4.35
C GLY A 53 -11.28 20.38 5.00
N LYS A 54 -11.19 20.41 6.33
CA LYS A 54 -10.01 20.95 7.03
C LYS A 54 -8.80 20.06 6.80
N VAL A 55 -7.70 20.68 6.40
CA VAL A 55 -6.40 20.01 6.20
C VAL A 55 -5.29 20.81 6.86
N GLN A 56 -4.30 20.11 7.39
CA GLN A 56 -3.03 20.67 7.81
C GLN A 56 -2.01 20.42 6.70
N LEU A 57 -1.26 21.47 6.34
CA LEU A 57 -0.14 21.38 5.42
C LEU A 57 1.09 22.02 6.08
N SER A 58 2.26 21.41 5.87
CA SER A 58 3.54 21.95 6.31
C SER A 58 4.56 21.90 5.19
N PHE A 59 5.37 22.95 5.07
CA PHE A 59 6.46 23.04 4.09
C PHE A 59 7.47 24.10 4.52
N SER A 60 8.63 24.14 3.87
CA SER A 60 9.63 25.19 4.04
C SER A 60 9.77 26.04 2.78
N LEU A 61 10.07 27.33 2.95
CA LEU A 61 10.43 28.24 1.85
C LEU A 61 11.85 28.77 2.06
N PRO A 62 12.65 28.94 1.00
CA PRO A 62 14.00 29.51 1.05
C PRO A 62 13.94 31.04 1.17
N VAL A 63 13.26 31.54 2.21
CA VAL A 63 13.19 32.94 2.58
C VAL A 63 13.41 33.09 4.08
N SER A 64 13.95 34.24 4.50
CA SER A 64 14.10 34.59 5.92
C SER A 64 12.74 34.71 6.60
N ASP A 65 12.67 34.37 7.88
CA ASP A 65 11.42 34.42 8.63
C ASP A 65 10.94 35.87 8.79
N GLY A 66 9.63 36.05 8.61
CA GLY A 66 9.02 37.38 8.65
C GLY A 66 7.64 37.47 8.02
N PRO A 67 7.01 38.66 8.07
CA PRO A 67 5.66 38.88 7.54
C PRO A 67 5.52 38.54 6.05
N GLU A 68 6.53 38.84 5.24
CA GLU A 68 6.57 38.52 3.81
C GLU A 68 6.58 37.01 3.57
N ALA A 69 7.28 36.27 4.42
CA ALA A 69 7.38 34.82 4.35
C ALA A 69 6.05 34.15 4.71
N VAL A 70 5.38 34.64 5.75
CA VAL A 70 4.03 34.21 6.16
C VAL A 70 3.00 34.48 5.05
N GLU A 71 3.05 35.66 4.43
CA GLU A 71 2.14 36.00 3.34
C GLU A 71 2.43 35.17 2.08
N ALA A 72 3.70 34.91 1.77
CA ALA A 72 4.09 34.01 0.68
C ALA A 72 3.55 32.59 0.89
N ALA A 73 3.69 32.04 2.10
CA ALA A 73 3.15 30.72 2.46
C ALA A 73 1.62 30.68 2.33
N ARG A 74 0.92 31.73 2.78
CA ARG A 74 -0.54 31.86 2.66
C ARG A 74 -0.99 31.91 1.20
N GLN A 75 -0.32 32.68 0.35
CA GLN A 75 -0.65 32.76 -1.08
C GLN A 75 -0.36 31.45 -1.81
N LEU A 76 0.72 30.75 -1.45
CA LEU A 76 1.05 29.45 -2.02
C LEU A 76 -0.02 28.42 -1.68
N ALA A 77 -0.45 28.36 -0.42
CA ALA A 77 -1.54 27.49 0.01
C ALA A 77 -2.85 27.78 -0.72
N ALA A 78 -3.17 29.07 -0.96
CA ALA A 78 -4.34 29.46 -1.75
C ALA A 78 -4.23 28.96 -3.21
N LYS A 79 -3.05 29.07 -3.82
CA LYS A 79 -2.79 28.56 -5.18
C LYS A 79 -2.84 27.03 -5.28
N MET A 80 -2.56 26.32 -4.18
CA MET A 80 -2.76 24.87 -4.07
C MET A 80 -4.24 24.48 -3.95
N GLY A 81 -5.16 25.44 -3.89
CA GLY A 81 -6.61 25.22 -3.82
C GLY A 81 -7.18 25.15 -2.40
N LEU A 82 -6.39 25.51 -1.37
CA LEU A 82 -6.89 25.61 0.00
C LEU A 82 -7.64 26.94 0.18
N ALA A 83 -8.93 26.86 0.53
CA ALA A 83 -9.70 28.03 0.94
C ALA A 83 -9.32 28.47 2.35
N ASN A 84 -9.37 29.77 2.60
CA ASN A 84 -9.07 30.38 3.91
C ASN A 84 -7.79 29.83 4.58
N PRO A 85 -6.64 29.79 3.87
CA PRO A 85 -5.41 29.30 4.45
C PRO A 85 -4.95 30.23 5.58
N SER A 86 -4.58 29.65 6.70
CA SER A 86 -4.10 30.33 7.90
C SER A 86 -2.82 29.69 8.37
N VAL A 87 -1.74 30.45 8.39
CA VAL A 87 -0.46 30.05 9.00
C VAL A 87 -0.65 30.08 10.51
N VAL A 88 -0.39 28.95 11.17
CA VAL A 88 -0.50 28.81 12.64
C VAL A 88 0.86 28.76 13.31
N HIS A 89 1.90 28.40 12.56
CA HIS A 89 3.27 28.34 13.04
C HIS A 89 4.22 28.64 11.89
N HIS A 90 5.26 29.40 12.19
CA HIS A 90 6.41 29.60 11.34
C HIS A 90 7.66 29.69 12.22
N GLU A 91 8.77 29.16 11.72
CA GLU A 91 10.05 29.13 12.43
C GLU A 91 11.21 29.23 11.44
N ASP A 92 12.19 30.08 11.75
CA ASP A 92 13.47 30.11 11.06
C ASP A 92 14.25 28.82 11.33
N ILE A 93 14.55 28.06 10.28
CA ILE A 93 15.32 26.82 10.35
C ILE A 93 16.78 27.00 9.90
N GLY A 94 17.21 28.24 9.70
CA GLY A 94 18.57 28.61 9.32
C GLY A 94 18.78 28.78 7.81
N GLU A 95 19.93 29.36 7.44
CA GLU A 95 20.37 29.52 6.05
C GLU A 95 19.36 30.25 5.12
N ASN A 96 18.55 31.17 5.68
CA ASN A 96 17.43 31.82 5.00
C ASN A 96 16.33 30.85 4.57
N PHE A 97 16.01 29.88 5.41
CA PHE A 97 14.83 29.03 5.26
C PHE A 97 13.89 29.21 6.43
N THR A 98 12.60 29.22 6.12
CA THR A 98 11.53 29.26 7.12
C THR A 98 10.62 28.05 6.93
N PHE A 99 10.34 27.33 8.01
CA PHE A 99 9.36 26.26 8.06
C PHE A 99 7.98 26.82 8.44
N PHE A 100 6.91 26.30 7.84
CA PHE A 100 5.54 26.73 8.08
C PHE A 100 4.63 25.55 8.39
N VAL A 101 3.66 25.77 9.27
CA VAL A 101 2.47 24.92 9.42
C VAL A 101 1.25 25.80 9.22
N LEU A 102 0.35 25.36 8.34
CA LEU A 102 -0.88 26.08 8.02
C LEU A 102 -2.08 25.14 7.94
N TYR A 103 -3.24 25.72 8.22
CA TYR A 103 -4.54 25.07 8.07
C TYR A 103 -5.30 25.72 6.93
N GLY A 104 -6.02 24.93 6.15
CA GLY A 104 -6.92 25.43 5.12
C GLY A 104 -8.07 24.47 4.89
N ASN A 105 -9.04 24.90 4.07
CA ASN A 105 -10.16 24.07 3.66
C ASN A 105 -9.93 23.56 2.23
N CYS A 106 -9.75 22.25 2.07
CA CYS A 106 -9.76 21.60 0.77
C CYS A 106 -11.15 21.74 0.14
N GLN A 107 -11.22 22.39 -1.02
CA GLN A 107 -12.47 22.60 -1.76
C GLN A 107 -12.85 21.39 -2.62
N TYR A 108 -11.90 20.50 -2.87
CA TYR A 108 -12.08 19.33 -3.71
C TYR A 108 -12.59 18.15 -2.89
N ALA A 109 -13.28 17.27 -3.58
CA ALA A 109 -13.78 16.02 -3.05
C ALA A 109 -13.46 14.90 -4.05
N VAL A 110 -13.47 13.67 -3.56
CA VAL A 110 -13.19 12.48 -4.36
C VAL A 110 -14.40 11.57 -4.34
N ASP A 111 -14.81 11.08 -5.51
CA ASP A 111 -15.82 10.03 -5.62
C ASP A 111 -15.16 8.67 -5.34
N TYR A 112 -15.14 8.31 -4.06
CA TYR A 112 -14.64 7.03 -3.57
C TYR A 112 -15.41 5.83 -4.14
N ALA A 113 -16.71 5.98 -4.40
CA ALA A 113 -17.54 4.88 -4.89
C ALA A 113 -17.13 4.40 -6.30
N HIS A 114 -16.50 5.27 -7.10
CA HIS A 114 -16.05 4.96 -8.45
C HIS A 114 -14.54 4.84 -8.59
N ILE A 115 -13.77 4.87 -7.49
CA ILE A 115 -12.32 4.59 -7.56
C ILE A 115 -12.12 3.13 -7.94
N GLN A 116 -11.63 2.90 -9.16
CA GLN A 116 -11.12 1.60 -9.57
C GLN A 116 -9.64 1.54 -9.19
N VAL A 117 -9.32 0.70 -8.21
CA VAL A 117 -7.93 0.35 -7.93
C VAL A 117 -7.67 -0.96 -8.66
N PRO A 118 -6.77 -0.98 -9.67
CA PRO A 118 -6.33 -2.22 -10.30
C PRO A 118 -5.73 -3.11 -9.21
N LYS A 119 -6.46 -4.14 -8.82
CA LYS A 119 -6.00 -5.17 -7.90
C LYS A 119 -5.65 -6.39 -8.72
N VAL A 120 -4.70 -7.18 -8.25
CA VAL A 120 -4.50 -8.52 -8.76
C VAL A 120 -5.81 -9.29 -8.53
N GLU A 121 -6.56 -9.58 -9.60
CA GLU A 121 -7.90 -10.18 -9.52
C GLU A 121 -7.87 -11.69 -9.20
N THR A 122 -6.68 -12.24 -8.99
CA THR A 122 -6.45 -13.66 -8.80
C THR A 122 -6.83 -14.11 -7.39
N SER A 123 -7.57 -15.22 -7.28
CA SER A 123 -7.82 -15.85 -5.99
C SER A 123 -6.53 -16.36 -5.38
N VAL A 124 -6.27 -15.96 -4.13
CA VAL A 124 -5.10 -16.42 -3.37
C VAL A 124 -5.37 -17.85 -2.89
N LEU A 125 -4.58 -18.78 -3.42
CA LEU A 125 -4.56 -20.18 -3.04
C LEU A 125 -3.63 -20.38 -1.85
N SER A 126 -3.97 -21.31 -0.96
CA SER A 126 -3.08 -21.75 0.11
C SER A 126 -1.88 -22.54 -0.44
N PHE A 127 -0.87 -22.75 0.41
CA PHE A 127 0.30 -23.58 0.08
C PHE A 127 -0.06 -24.93 -0.54
N TYR A 128 -1.07 -25.63 -0.01
CA TYR A 128 -1.47 -26.94 -0.52
C TYR A 128 -2.18 -26.83 -1.86
N GLU A 129 -3.08 -25.86 -1.99
CA GLU A 129 -3.85 -25.63 -3.21
C GLU A 129 -2.94 -25.21 -4.37
N VAL A 130 -1.92 -24.37 -4.14
CA VAL A 130 -0.94 -24.02 -5.19
C VAL A 130 -0.24 -25.28 -5.74
N ASN A 131 0.22 -26.16 -4.84
CA ASN A 131 0.92 -27.38 -5.27
C ASN A 131 -0.01 -28.35 -5.99
N GLU A 132 -1.25 -28.49 -5.53
CA GLU A 132 -2.26 -29.30 -6.22
C GLU A 132 -2.62 -28.72 -7.59
N TYR A 133 -2.74 -27.39 -7.68
CA TYR A 133 -3.03 -26.68 -8.92
C TYR A 133 -1.92 -26.91 -9.96
N ILE A 134 -0.65 -26.82 -9.57
CA ILE A 134 0.48 -27.12 -10.46
C ILE A 134 0.41 -28.57 -10.94
N ARG A 135 0.16 -29.54 -10.06
CA ARG A 135 0.08 -30.96 -10.47
C ARG A 135 -1.04 -31.25 -11.46
N THR A 136 -2.19 -30.63 -11.26
CA THR A 136 -3.42 -30.92 -12.01
C THR A 136 -3.46 -30.19 -13.35
N HIS A 137 -3.02 -28.92 -13.39
CA HIS A 137 -3.14 -28.08 -14.57
C HIS A 137 -1.83 -27.92 -15.35
N ILE A 138 -0.68 -27.98 -14.67
CA ILE A 138 0.64 -27.79 -15.30
C ILE A 138 1.36 -29.12 -15.53
N GLY A 139 1.28 -30.05 -14.59
CA GLY A 139 1.83 -31.40 -14.71
C GLY A 139 3.36 -31.51 -14.62
N ARG A 140 4.06 -30.40 -14.38
CA ARG A 140 5.51 -30.33 -14.14
C ARG A 140 5.85 -29.23 -13.14
N LYS A 141 7.07 -29.26 -12.60
CA LYS A 141 7.54 -28.17 -11.72
C LYS A 141 7.64 -26.85 -12.48
N VAL A 142 7.19 -25.78 -11.84
CA VAL A 142 7.30 -24.40 -12.34
C VAL A 142 8.62 -23.82 -11.90
N THR A 143 9.45 -23.37 -12.84
CA THR A 143 10.74 -22.73 -12.55
C THR A 143 10.59 -21.22 -12.45
N ILE A 144 10.91 -20.68 -11.28
CA ILE A 144 10.75 -19.26 -10.96
C ILE A 144 12.12 -18.69 -10.60
N LEU A 145 12.58 -17.68 -11.32
CA LEU A 145 13.80 -16.96 -10.97
C LEU A 145 13.41 -15.65 -10.32
N GLY A 146 14.10 -15.27 -9.25
CA GLY A 146 13.93 -13.96 -8.65
C GLY A 146 15.25 -13.25 -8.39
N ALA A 147 15.23 -11.93 -8.51
CA ALA A 147 16.41 -11.10 -8.35
C ALA A 147 16.04 -9.66 -7.97
N CYS A 148 16.92 -8.97 -7.25
CA CYS A 148 16.94 -7.51 -7.24
C CYS A 148 17.88 -7.05 -8.36
N THR A 149 17.31 -6.42 -9.39
CA THR A 149 18.04 -6.09 -10.62
C THR A 149 18.66 -4.69 -10.61
N GLY A 150 19.63 -4.48 -11.50
CA GLY A 150 20.37 -3.23 -11.63
C GLY A 150 21.32 -3.03 -10.46
N THR A 151 21.38 -1.83 -9.89
CA THR A 151 22.30 -1.51 -8.79
C THR A 151 21.72 -1.75 -7.39
N ASP A 152 20.49 -2.28 -7.30
CA ASP A 152 19.76 -2.41 -6.03
C ASP A 152 20.27 -3.58 -5.17
N ALA A 153 20.73 -3.27 -3.96
CA ALA A 153 21.26 -4.22 -2.98
C ALA A 153 20.21 -4.77 -1.98
N HIS A 154 18.96 -4.30 -2.04
CA HIS A 154 17.96 -4.61 -1.01
C HIS A 154 17.23 -5.92 -1.27
N THR A 155 17.70 -7.03 -0.68
CA THR A 155 17.12 -8.38 -0.91
C THR A 155 15.96 -8.75 -0.01
N VAL A 156 15.75 -8.06 1.12
CA VAL A 156 14.79 -8.50 2.16
C VAL A 156 13.38 -8.74 1.61
N GLY A 157 12.94 -7.92 0.65
CA GLY A 157 11.64 -8.08 0.00
C GLY A 157 11.54 -9.35 -0.85
N ILE A 158 12.51 -9.61 -1.73
CA ILE A 158 12.51 -10.82 -2.55
C ILE A 158 12.76 -12.07 -1.71
N ASP A 159 13.60 -11.99 -0.68
CA ASP A 159 13.89 -13.09 0.25
C ASP A 159 12.64 -13.50 1.03
N ALA A 160 11.77 -12.54 1.40
CA ALA A 160 10.49 -12.81 2.05
C ALA A 160 9.54 -13.65 1.18
N ILE A 161 9.66 -13.54 -0.14
CA ILE A 161 8.87 -14.31 -1.10
C ILE A 161 9.55 -15.63 -1.44
N MET A 162 10.86 -15.64 -1.66
CA MET A 162 11.55 -16.81 -2.19
C MET A 162 12.01 -17.81 -1.12
N ASN A 163 12.59 -17.33 -0.02
CA ASN A 163 13.32 -18.18 0.93
C ASN A 163 12.40 -19.21 1.60
N MET A 164 12.91 -20.42 1.83
CA MET A 164 12.24 -21.53 2.54
C MET A 164 11.44 -21.12 3.80
N LYS A 165 11.93 -20.14 4.58
CA LYS A 165 11.23 -19.65 5.78
C LYS A 165 10.00 -18.80 5.43
N GLY A 166 10.06 -18.06 4.34
CA GLY A 166 9.10 -17.03 3.95
C GLY A 166 8.96 -15.92 4.98
N TYR A 167 7.75 -15.34 5.07
CA TYR A 167 7.46 -14.18 5.90
C TYR A 167 6.05 -14.26 6.50
N ASN A 168 5.89 -13.71 7.71
CA ASN A 168 4.62 -13.61 8.42
C ASN A 168 3.80 -14.92 8.54
N GLY A 169 4.48 -16.05 8.74
CA GLY A 169 3.84 -17.36 8.89
C GLY A 169 3.58 -18.10 7.57
N GLU A 170 3.75 -17.43 6.42
CA GLU A 170 3.68 -18.05 5.11
C GLU A 170 5.06 -18.48 4.63
N TYR A 171 5.14 -19.67 4.05
CA TYR A 171 6.39 -20.21 3.50
C TYR A 171 6.72 -19.58 2.15
N GLY A 172 8.01 -19.37 1.88
CA GLY A 172 8.45 -18.87 0.59
C GLY A 172 8.50 -19.95 -0.49
N LEU A 173 8.65 -19.52 -1.73
CA LEU A 173 8.52 -20.35 -2.94
C LEU A 173 9.47 -21.55 -2.97
N GLU A 174 10.67 -21.44 -2.39
CA GLU A 174 11.62 -22.56 -2.25
C GLU A 174 11.06 -23.75 -1.47
N ARG A 175 10.04 -23.53 -0.63
CA ARG A 175 9.39 -24.58 0.16
C ARG A 175 8.31 -25.34 -0.61
N TYR A 176 7.84 -24.82 -1.74
CA TYR A 176 6.76 -25.42 -2.52
C TYR A 176 7.34 -26.59 -3.32
N PRO A 177 6.91 -27.85 -3.09
CA PRO A 177 7.50 -29.01 -3.75
C PRO A 177 7.42 -28.97 -5.28
N GLU A 178 6.35 -28.34 -5.81
CA GLU A 178 6.08 -28.22 -7.25
C GLU A 178 6.68 -26.96 -7.89
N MET A 179 7.47 -26.19 -7.13
CA MET A 179 8.20 -25.05 -7.65
C MET A 179 9.71 -25.30 -7.56
N ASN A 180 10.42 -24.81 -8.57
CA ASN A 180 11.86 -24.68 -8.59
C ASN A 180 12.19 -23.19 -8.51
N ALA A 181 12.24 -22.65 -7.29
CA ALA A 181 12.51 -21.24 -7.03
C ALA A 181 14.03 -21.01 -6.89
N ILE A 182 14.57 -20.09 -7.70
CA ILE A 182 16.01 -19.80 -7.77
C ILE A 182 16.23 -18.31 -7.54
N ASN A 183 16.69 -17.95 -6.34
CA ASN A 183 17.01 -16.58 -5.98
C ASN A 183 18.45 -16.25 -6.42
N LEU A 184 18.58 -15.31 -7.36
CA LEU A 184 19.87 -14.83 -7.87
C LEU A 184 20.50 -13.73 -6.99
N GLY A 185 19.77 -13.28 -5.96
CA GLY A 185 20.24 -12.28 -5.01
C GLY A 185 20.07 -10.86 -5.52
N SER A 186 20.99 -9.97 -5.13
CA SER A 186 20.95 -8.56 -5.46
C SER A 186 21.97 -8.14 -6.50
N GLN A 187 21.77 -6.94 -7.04
CA GLN A 187 22.64 -6.30 -8.01
C GLN A 187 22.86 -7.15 -9.27
N VAL A 188 21.78 -7.78 -9.74
CA VAL A 188 21.80 -8.63 -10.93
C VAL A 188 21.51 -7.77 -12.16
N GLU A 189 22.45 -7.73 -13.11
CA GLU A 189 22.22 -7.04 -14.39
C GLU A 189 21.09 -7.75 -15.17
N ASN A 190 20.28 -6.96 -15.89
CA ASN A 190 19.12 -7.50 -16.62
C ASN A 190 19.55 -8.55 -17.66
N GLU A 191 20.67 -8.34 -18.34
CA GLU A 191 21.22 -9.28 -19.32
C GLU A 191 21.59 -10.63 -18.68
N GLU A 192 22.15 -10.61 -17.47
CA GLU A 192 22.46 -11.85 -16.74
C GLU A 192 21.19 -12.54 -16.26
N LEU A 193 20.18 -11.79 -15.79
CA LEU A 193 18.88 -12.36 -15.44
C LEU A 193 18.23 -13.06 -16.65
N VAL A 194 18.21 -12.40 -17.82
CA VAL A 194 17.65 -12.97 -19.06
C VAL A 194 18.42 -14.21 -19.50
N LYS A 195 19.75 -14.18 -19.43
CA LYS A 195 20.59 -15.34 -19.74
C LYS A 195 20.32 -16.53 -18.83
N GLN A 196 20.17 -16.29 -17.52
CA GLN A 196 19.78 -17.33 -16.55
C GLN A 196 18.36 -17.84 -16.84
N ALA A 197 17.44 -16.96 -17.22
CA ALA A 197 16.07 -17.34 -17.60
C ALA A 197 16.05 -18.32 -18.77
N ILE A 198 16.87 -18.07 -19.80
CA ILE A 198 17.03 -18.98 -20.94
C ILE A 198 17.68 -20.30 -20.51
N ALA A 199 18.80 -20.23 -19.77
CA ALA A 199 19.57 -21.39 -19.38
C ALA A 199 18.77 -22.37 -18.51
N LEU A 200 17.95 -21.83 -17.61
CA LEU A 200 17.16 -22.58 -16.63
C LEU A 200 15.73 -22.83 -17.10
N LYS A 201 15.35 -22.34 -18.29
CA LYS A 201 13.99 -22.43 -18.85
C LYS A 201 12.95 -21.92 -17.84
N ALA A 202 13.14 -20.68 -17.40
CA ALA A 202 12.24 -20.03 -16.45
C ALA A 202 10.82 -19.92 -17.02
N ASP A 203 9.83 -20.29 -16.21
CA ASP A 203 8.41 -20.07 -16.49
C ASP A 203 7.97 -18.69 -15.98
N ALA A 204 8.64 -18.17 -14.95
CA ALA A 204 8.38 -16.85 -14.41
C ALA A 204 9.64 -16.13 -13.89
N LEU A 205 9.59 -14.80 -13.95
CA LEU A 205 10.61 -13.88 -13.43
C LEU A 205 10.01 -12.95 -12.38
N LEU A 206 10.61 -12.92 -11.19
CA LEU A 206 10.23 -12.04 -10.08
C LEU A 206 11.32 -11.00 -9.85
N VAL A 207 11.02 -9.74 -10.15
CA VAL A 207 12.01 -8.66 -10.06
C VAL A 207 11.66 -7.73 -8.91
N SER A 208 12.60 -7.53 -7.99
CA SER A 208 12.44 -6.64 -6.85
C SER A 208 13.17 -5.31 -7.08
N GLN A 209 12.50 -4.19 -6.80
CA GLN A 209 13.03 -2.83 -6.88
C GLN A 209 12.62 -2.01 -5.65
N VAL A 210 13.60 -1.50 -4.92
CA VAL A 210 13.42 -0.68 -3.71
C VAL A 210 13.86 0.75 -3.95
N VAL A 211 14.99 0.95 -4.65
CA VAL A 211 15.56 2.28 -4.89
C VAL A 211 14.78 2.99 -5.99
N THR A 212 14.15 4.11 -5.64
CA THR A 212 13.33 4.91 -6.57
C THR A 212 13.93 6.26 -6.94
N GLN A 213 15.14 6.58 -6.45
CA GLN A 213 15.77 7.87 -6.70
C GLN A 213 15.95 8.13 -8.20
N LYS A 214 15.52 9.31 -8.67
CA LYS A 214 15.59 9.72 -10.09
C LYS A 214 14.96 8.69 -11.03
N ASP A 215 13.91 8.01 -10.56
CA ASP A 215 13.15 7.05 -11.35
C ASP A 215 13.99 5.89 -11.90
N VAL A 216 15.08 5.52 -11.21
CA VAL A 216 15.98 4.44 -11.67
C VAL A 216 15.25 3.10 -11.82
N HIS A 217 14.35 2.78 -10.89
CA HIS A 217 13.48 1.62 -10.98
C HIS A 217 12.66 1.56 -12.27
N LEU A 218 12.09 2.69 -12.74
CA LEU A 218 11.29 2.72 -13.97
C LEU A 218 12.14 2.40 -15.20
N HIS A 219 13.30 3.05 -15.32
CA HIS A 219 14.24 2.80 -16.42
C HIS A 219 14.74 1.35 -16.42
N ASN A 220 15.09 0.83 -15.25
CA ASN A 220 15.61 -0.53 -15.11
C ASN A 220 14.54 -1.60 -15.42
N LEU A 221 13.31 -1.42 -14.94
CA LEU A 221 12.20 -2.32 -15.24
C LEU A 221 11.82 -2.29 -16.72
N SER A 222 11.75 -1.09 -17.33
CA SER A 222 11.48 -0.96 -18.77
C SER A 222 12.56 -1.63 -19.62
N ALA A 223 13.83 -1.41 -19.27
CA ALA A 223 14.95 -2.02 -19.98
C ALA A 223 14.93 -3.56 -19.93
N LEU A 224 14.45 -4.15 -18.83
CA LEU A 224 14.28 -5.61 -18.76
C LEU A 224 13.19 -6.09 -19.72
N VAL A 225 12.07 -5.37 -19.82
CA VAL A 225 10.99 -5.72 -20.75
C VAL A 225 11.49 -5.63 -22.19
N ASP A 226 12.18 -4.54 -22.55
CA ASP A 226 12.78 -4.37 -23.89
C ASP A 226 13.72 -5.54 -24.24
N LEU A 227 14.56 -5.97 -23.29
CA LEU A 227 15.46 -7.12 -23.49
C LEU A 227 14.70 -8.43 -23.67
N LEU A 228 13.64 -8.66 -22.88
CA LEU A 228 12.81 -9.86 -23.00
C LEU A 228 12.02 -9.89 -24.32
N GLU A 229 11.59 -8.73 -24.84
CA GLU A 229 10.98 -8.61 -26.16
C GLU A 229 11.99 -8.88 -27.28
N ALA A 230 13.19 -8.30 -27.18
CA ALA A 230 14.27 -8.50 -28.15
C ALA A 230 14.69 -9.98 -28.27
N GLU A 231 14.71 -10.71 -27.16
CA GLU A 231 15.01 -12.16 -27.12
C GLU A 231 13.77 -13.03 -27.41
N GLY A 232 12.59 -12.43 -27.64
CA GLY A 232 11.34 -13.15 -27.93
C GLY A 232 10.88 -14.05 -26.78
N LEU A 233 11.16 -13.64 -25.53
CA LEU A 233 10.82 -14.34 -24.30
C LEU A 233 9.62 -13.74 -23.58
N ARG A 234 9.31 -12.45 -23.78
CA ARG A 234 8.26 -11.73 -23.02
C ARG A 234 6.91 -12.46 -23.04
N ASP A 235 6.51 -12.98 -24.19
CA ASP A 235 5.24 -13.72 -24.36
C ASP A 235 5.29 -15.17 -23.86
N LYS A 236 6.46 -15.68 -23.47
CA LYS A 236 6.68 -17.08 -23.07
C LYS A 236 6.86 -17.29 -21.58
N LEU A 237 6.90 -16.21 -20.80
CA LEU A 237 7.03 -16.26 -19.35
C LEU A 237 6.09 -15.27 -18.66
N VAL A 238 5.88 -15.51 -17.36
CA VAL A 238 5.18 -14.57 -16.49
C VAL A 238 6.19 -13.63 -15.83
N LEU A 239 5.99 -12.33 -15.97
CA LEU A 239 6.91 -11.29 -15.49
C LEU A 239 6.24 -10.47 -14.39
N VAL A 240 6.84 -10.48 -13.20
CA VAL A 240 6.30 -9.83 -12.00
C VAL A 240 7.30 -8.83 -11.45
N ALA A 241 6.81 -7.63 -11.10
CA ALA A 241 7.58 -6.62 -10.37
C ALA A 241 7.13 -6.54 -8.92
N GLY A 242 8.07 -6.31 -8.01
CA GLY A 242 7.80 -6.15 -6.59
C GLY A 242 8.60 -5.02 -5.98
N GLY A 243 8.04 -4.33 -4.98
CA GLY A 243 8.77 -3.27 -4.28
C GLY A 243 7.89 -2.34 -3.47
N PRO A 244 8.47 -1.57 -2.53
CA PRO A 244 7.71 -0.68 -1.66
C PRO A 244 6.99 0.46 -2.38
N ARG A 245 7.45 0.79 -3.59
CA ARG A 245 6.88 1.82 -4.46
C ARG A 245 6.29 1.25 -5.75
N ILE A 246 6.20 -0.07 -5.87
CA ILE A 246 5.61 -0.73 -7.03
C ILE A 246 4.13 -0.95 -6.75
N THR A 247 3.29 -0.39 -7.61
CA THR A 247 1.85 -0.67 -7.65
C THR A 247 1.55 -1.65 -8.78
N HIS A 248 0.40 -2.32 -8.71
CA HIS A 248 -0.04 -3.21 -9.77
C HIS A 248 -0.24 -2.44 -11.10
N GLU A 249 -0.87 -1.27 -11.04
CA GLU A 249 -1.07 -0.38 -12.19
C GLU A 249 0.26 0.01 -12.87
N LEU A 250 1.25 0.46 -12.09
CA LEU A 250 2.56 0.82 -12.62
C LEU A 250 3.23 -0.35 -13.33
N ALA A 251 3.13 -1.56 -12.76
CA ALA A 251 3.72 -2.74 -13.37
C ALA A 251 3.07 -3.06 -14.72
N LEU A 252 1.73 -2.99 -14.81
CA LEU A 252 1.02 -3.19 -16.07
C LEU A 252 1.43 -2.16 -17.14
N GLU A 253 1.54 -0.88 -16.75
CA GLU A 253 1.99 0.19 -17.66
C GLU A 253 3.41 -0.04 -18.20
N LEU A 254 4.29 -0.62 -17.38
CA LEU A 254 5.67 -0.96 -17.77
C LEU A 254 5.76 -2.26 -18.57
N GLY A 255 4.65 -2.96 -18.82
CA GLY A 255 4.63 -4.21 -19.57
C GLY A 255 4.90 -5.45 -18.73
N TYR A 256 4.72 -5.40 -17.41
CA TYR A 256 4.72 -6.57 -16.52
C TYR A 256 3.31 -7.17 -16.42
N ASP A 257 3.22 -8.43 -15.98
CA ASP A 257 1.93 -9.12 -15.79
C ASP A 257 1.30 -8.77 -14.43
N ALA A 258 2.12 -8.50 -13.41
CA ALA A 258 1.64 -7.97 -12.12
C ALA A 258 2.71 -7.19 -11.34
N GLY A 259 2.23 -6.23 -10.54
CA GLY A 259 3.00 -5.51 -9.53
C GLY A 259 2.57 -5.84 -8.10
N PHE A 260 3.52 -6.06 -7.21
CA PHE A 260 3.29 -6.35 -5.79
C PHE A 260 3.95 -5.33 -4.86
N GLY A 261 3.15 -4.77 -3.96
CA GLY A 261 3.57 -3.76 -2.99
C GLY A 261 3.90 -4.32 -1.60
N PRO A 262 4.10 -3.45 -0.60
CA PRO A 262 4.28 -3.84 0.80
C PRO A 262 3.14 -4.72 1.33
N GLY A 263 3.49 -5.73 2.12
CA GLY A 263 2.53 -6.65 2.74
C GLY A 263 2.19 -7.88 1.90
N THR A 264 2.66 -7.94 0.65
CA THR A 264 2.55 -9.14 -0.20
C THR A 264 3.29 -10.32 0.42
N LEU A 265 2.69 -11.50 0.37
CA LEU A 265 3.24 -12.76 0.84
C LEU A 265 3.48 -13.71 -0.33
N ALA A 266 4.27 -14.77 -0.10
CA ALA A 266 4.59 -15.74 -1.14
C ALA A 266 3.35 -16.44 -1.77
N PRO A 267 2.29 -16.79 -1.03
CA PRO A 267 1.07 -17.37 -1.63
C PRO A 267 0.40 -16.44 -2.63
N ASP A 268 0.43 -15.11 -2.42
CA ASP A 268 -0.16 -14.14 -3.35
C ASP A 268 0.56 -14.20 -4.71
N VAL A 269 1.89 -14.16 -4.68
CA VAL A 269 2.73 -14.23 -5.88
C VAL A 269 2.63 -15.61 -6.55
N ALA A 270 2.69 -16.68 -5.76
CA ALA A 270 2.59 -18.06 -6.24
C ALA A 270 1.27 -18.28 -6.97
N SER A 271 0.16 -17.85 -6.37
CA SER A 271 -1.20 -17.99 -6.92
C SER A 271 -1.35 -17.27 -8.24
N PHE A 272 -0.85 -16.03 -8.33
CA PHE A 272 -0.83 -15.26 -9.57
C PHE A 272 -0.05 -15.99 -10.66
N VAL A 273 1.21 -16.35 -10.38
CA VAL A 273 2.09 -16.98 -11.37
C VAL A 273 1.50 -18.26 -11.94
N VAL A 274 1.00 -19.17 -11.09
CA VAL A 274 0.50 -20.46 -11.59
C VAL A 274 -0.80 -20.33 -12.37
N GLN A 275 -1.69 -19.42 -11.96
CA GLN A 275 -2.95 -19.18 -12.66
C GLN A 275 -2.70 -18.47 -14.00
N GLU A 276 -1.77 -17.53 -14.04
CA GLU A 276 -1.40 -16.81 -15.26
C GLU A 276 -0.73 -17.73 -16.29
N ILE A 277 0.15 -18.64 -15.86
CA ILE A 277 0.74 -19.68 -16.74
C ILE A 277 -0.35 -20.51 -17.41
N VAL A 278 -1.35 -20.96 -16.65
CA VAL A 278 -2.46 -21.78 -17.16
C VAL A 278 -3.36 -20.96 -18.07
N GLN A 279 -3.70 -19.73 -17.70
CA GLN A 279 -4.55 -18.85 -18.48
C GLN A 279 -3.93 -18.51 -19.85
N ARG A 280 -2.62 -18.31 -19.91
CA ARG A 280 -1.87 -18.05 -21.15
C ARG A 280 -1.48 -19.32 -21.91
N GLY A 281 -1.71 -20.50 -21.35
CA GLY A 281 -1.35 -21.78 -21.98
C GLY A 281 0.16 -21.98 -22.13
N LEU A 282 0.96 -21.48 -21.18
CA LEU A 282 2.43 -21.56 -21.18
C LEU A 282 2.99 -22.90 -20.65
N VAL A 283 2.18 -23.96 -20.76
CA VAL A 283 2.40 -25.27 -20.13
C VAL A 283 3.39 -26.14 -20.88
#